data_AF-A0A0D3LEF3-F1
#
_entry.id   AF-A0A0D3LEF3-F1
#
_cell.length_a   1.000
_cell.length_b   1.000
_cell.length_c   1.000
_cell.angle_alpha   90.00
_cell.angle_beta   90.00
_cell.angle_gamma   90.00
#
_symmetry.space_group_name_H-M   'P 1'
#
loop_
_entity.id
_entity.type
_entity.pdbx_description
1 polymer ?
#
loop_
_entity_poly.entity_id
_entity_poly.type
_entity_poly.pdbx_seq_one_letter_code
_entity_poly.pdbx_strand_id
1 'polypeptide(L)'
;MKISVIFLSALICLASCGWLREDKAPVGEALAREQQFLNYNHRQVPDSLLQLSEPGAADTLLKPLEGNLFGKFFANRLAFFIVKSPTNKIHNARASTLTMYYLDGHLGQLRYNLEQNVVNKLINTHGSFRIVGYDSLNQALIQSRPVVTFTSSGAELNPQLNNYEIKWDLVYAQILYKVNINNQE
;
A
#
# COMPACT_ATOMS: atom_id res chain seq x y z
N MET A 1 -23.02 -53.67 47.95
CA MET A 1 -23.64 -53.19 49.21
C MET A 1 -23.57 -51.67 49.18
N LYS A 2 -24.68 -50.97 48.91
CA LYS A 2 -25.59 -50.37 49.92
C LYS A 2 -24.78 -49.48 50.89
N ILE A 3 -24.99 -48.18 51.07
CA ILE A 3 -26.23 -47.40 51.08
C ILE A 3 -25.85 -45.92 51.38
N SER A 4 -26.61 -44.96 50.82
CA SER A 4 -26.97 -43.65 51.42
C SER A 4 -25.89 -42.57 51.67
N VAL A 5 -26.17 -41.26 51.63
CA VAL A 5 -27.44 -40.51 51.57
C VAL A 5 -27.17 -39.07 51.13
N ILE A 6 -28.17 -38.52 50.45
CA ILE A 6 -28.37 -37.14 50.03
C ILE A 6 -28.70 -36.28 51.26
N PHE A 7 -27.99 -35.17 51.49
CA PHE A 7 -28.51 -33.98 52.20
C PHE A 7 -27.73 -32.77 51.67
N LEU A 8 -28.29 -31.95 50.78
CA LEU A 8 -29.16 -30.82 51.08
C LEU A 8 -28.42 -29.72 51.88
N SER A 9 -27.87 -28.74 51.16
CA SER A 9 -27.80 -27.36 51.66
C SER A 9 -27.93 -26.39 50.49
N ALA A 10 -29.18 -26.03 50.24
CA ALA A 10 -29.56 -24.89 49.44
C ALA A 10 -29.08 -23.59 50.09
N LEU A 11 -28.92 -22.57 49.23
CA LEU A 11 -29.06 -21.15 49.55
C LEU A 11 -28.11 -20.57 50.61
N ILE A 12 -27.03 -19.94 50.13
CA ILE A 12 -26.80 -18.54 50.51
C ILE A 12 -26.83 -17.70 49.24
N CYS A 13 -27.93 -16.97 49.18
CA CYS A 13 -28.31 -15.93 48.27
C CYS A 13 -27.37 -14.71 48.32
N LEU A 14 -27.20 -14.10 47.14
CA LEU A 14 -27.03 -12.66 46.89
C LEU A 14 -25.65 -12.03 47.18
N ALA A 15 -24.99 -11.57 46.11
CA ALA A 15 -24.89 -10.13 45.79
C ALA A 15 -23.73 -9.82 44.82
N SER A 16 -24.03 -9.66 43.54
CA SER A 16 -23.39 -8.74 42.58
C SER A 16 -24.01 -9.03 41.21
N CYS A 17 -25.17 -8.46 40.86
CA CYS A 17 -25.27 -7.10 40.33
C CYS A 17 -24.14 -6.78 39.34
N GLY A 18 -24.45 -6.98 38.06
CA GLY A 18 -23.60 -6.62 36.93
C GLY A 18 -24.42 -6.79 35.66
N TRP A 19 -25.46 -5.97 35.52
CA TRP A 19 -26.22 -5.84 34.28
C TRP A 19 -25.26 -5.56 33.13
N LEU A 20 -25.21 -6.47 32.16
CA LEU A 20 -24.63 -6.20 30.85
C LEU A 20 -25.57 -5.19 30.16
N ARG A 21 -25.19 -3.91 30.25
CA ARG A 21 -25.80 -2.83 29.50
C ARG A 21 -25.10 -2.75 28.15
N GLU A 22 -25.79 -3.20 27.12
CA GLU A 22 -25.39 -3.03 25.73
C GLU A 22 -25.67 -1.56 25.34
N ASP A 23 -24.76 -0.65 25.68
CA ASP A 23 -24.81 0.73 25.18
C ASP A 23 -24.37 0.71 23.70
N LYS A 24 -25.34 0.51 22.80
CA LYS A 24 -25.19 0.84 21.38
C LYS A 24 -25.02 2.35 21.25
N ALA A 25 -23.78 2.80 21.10
CA ALA A 25 -23.51 4.15 20.64
C ALA A 25 -24.13 4.36 19.24
N PRO A 26 -24.74 5.52 18.96
CA PRO A 26 -25.40 5.76 17.68
C PRO A 26 -24.38 5.80 16.55
N VAL A 27 -24.59 4.95 15.55
CA VAL A 27 -23.81 4.77 14.31
C VAL A 27 -23.71 6.05 13.44
N GLY A 28 -24.28 7.18 13.89
CA GLY A 28 -24.23 8.46 13.20
C GLY A 28 -23.01 9.35 13.50
N GLU A 29 -22.32 9.17 14.64
CA GLU A 29 -21.22 10.08 15.01
C GLU A 29 -19.81 9.56 14.63
N ALA A 30 -19.66 8.25 14.39
CA ALA A 30 -18.40 7.68 13.89
C ALA A 30 -18.13 8.09 12.43
N LEU A 31 -19.19 8.21 11.60
CA LEU A 31 -19.10 8.67 10.21
C LEU A 31 -18.84 10.18 10.11
N ALA A 32 -19.23 10.97 11.12
CA ALA A 32 -18.99 12.42 11.14
C ALA A 32 -17.52 12.76 11.47
N ARG A 33 -16.81 11.93 12.26
CA ARG A 33 -15.38 12.12 12.54
C ARG A 33 -14.48 11.65 11.40
N GLU A 34 -14.93 10.71 10.59
CA GLU A 34 -14.15 10.23 9.42
C GLU A 34 -14.25 11.20 8.22
N GLN A 35 -15.32 12.00 8.13
CA GLN A 35 -15.49 13.00 7.07
C GLN A 35 -14.77 14.34 7.32
N GLN A 36 -14.29 14.61 8.53
CA GLN A 36 -13.55 15.86 8.84
C GLN A 36 -12.05 15.83 8.46
N PHE A 37 -11.53 14.71 7.95
CA PHE A 37 -10.14 14.63 7.46
C PHE A 37 -9.98 14.88 5.95
N LEU A 38 -11.05 15.24 5.24
CA LEU A 38 -10.97 15.59 3.81
C LEU A 38 -10.81 17.10 3.60
N ASN A 39 -9.73 17.63 4.16
CA ASN A 39 -9.16 18.88 3.66
C ASN A 39 -7.64 18.71 3.53
N TYR A 40 -7.24 17.71 2.74
CA TYR A 40 -5.84 17.53 2.36
C TYR A 40 -5.50 18.61 1.34
N ASN A 41 -5.02 19.76 1.84
CA ASN A 41 -4.13 20.62 1.10
C ASN A 41 -3.13 19.74 0.33
N HIS A 42 -2.97 19.98 -0.98
CA HIS A 42 -1.98 19.30 -1.82
C HIS A 42 -0.58 19.50 -1.23
N ARG A 43 -0.15 18.59 -0.34
CA ARG A 43 1.17 18.64 0.27
C ARG A 43 2.18 18.19 -0.77
N GLN A 44 3.01 19.13 -1.20
CA GLN A 44 4.17 18.84 -2.01
C GLN A 44 5.12 17.97 -1.19
N VAL A 45 5.56 16.85 -1.74
CA VAL A 45 6.63 16.04 -1.15
C VAL A 45 7.94 16.59 -1.70
N PRO A 46 8.82 17.18 -0.88
CA PRO A 46 10.11 17.68 -1.33
C PRO A 46 10.94 16.56 -1.97
N ASP A 47 11.60 16.86 -3.10
CA ASP A 47 12.42 15.89 -3.82
C ASP A 47 13.60 15.35 -2.98
N SER A 48 14.05 16.11 -1.97
CA SER A 48 15.06 15.65 -1.01
C SER A 48 14.62 14.44 -0.18
N LEU A 49 13.31 14.21 -0.03
CA LEU A 49 12.74 13.06 0.69
C LEU A 49 12.58 11.82 -0.20
N LEU A 50 12.80 11.97 -1.50
CA LEU A 50 12.81 10.89 -2.48
C LEU A 50 14.22 10.33 -2.71
N GLN A 51 15.23 10.93 -2.08
CA GLN A 51 16.62 10.50 -2.19
C GLN A 51 16.91 9.40 -1.17
N LEU A 52 17.62 8.37 -1.61
CA LEU A 52 18.21 7.34 -0.75
C LEU A 52 19.17 8.04 0.22
N SER A 53 18.79 8.15 1.49
CA SER A 53 19.51 8.98 2.45
C SER A 53 20.77 8.28 2.96
N GLU A 54 21.89 9.00 2.96
CA GLU A 54 23.15 8.63 3.62
C GLU A 54 22.97 8.37 5.14
N PRO A 55 23.81 7.51 5.77
CA PRO A 55 23.76 7.20 7.20
C PRO A 55 23.76 8.46 8.09
N GLY A 56 22.71 8.66 8.90
CA GLY A 56 22.71 9.64 10.01
C GLY A 56 21.81 10.87 9.89
N ALA A 57 21.07 11.08 8.80
CA ALA A 57 20.21 12.27 8.61
C ALA A 57 18.71 12.08 8.94
N ALA A 58 18.33 10.92 9.48
CA ALA A 58 16.93 10.47 9.56
C ALA A 58 15.99 11.44 10.30
N ASP A 59 16.37 11.92 11.49
CA ASP A 59 15.43 12.68 12.33
C ASP A 59 15.09 14.07 11.78
N THR A 60 15.95 14.68 10.97
CA THR A 60 15.69 16.01 10.38
C THR A 60 14.89 15.90 9.08
N LEU A 61 15.11 14.85 8.29
CA LEU A 61 14.40 14.61 7.03
C LEU A 61 12.97 14.12 7.24
N LEU A 62 12.65 13.49 8.38
CA LEU A 62 11.33 12.93 8.63
C LEU A 62 10.31 13.91 9.23
N LYS A 63 10.76 15.03 9.83
CA LYS A 63 9.86 16.06 10.42
C LYS A 63 8.79 16.57 9.45
N PRO A 64 9.09 16.90 8.17
CA PRO A 64 8.08 17.32 7.20
C PRO A 64 7.06 16.23 6.85
N LEU A 65 7.35 14.95 7.14
CA LEU A 65 6.48 13.81 6.83
C LEU A 65 5.60 13.37 8.00
N GLU A 66 5.79 13.89 9.21
CA GLU A 66 5.05 13.47 10.41
C GLU A 66 3.53 13.54 10.21
N GLY A 67 3.04 14.56 9.52
CA GLY A 67 1.62 14.71 9.21
C GLY A 67 1.06 13.70 8.20
N ASN A 68 1.91 12.81 7.64
CA ASN A 68 1.56 11.73 6.72
C ASN A 68 2.01 10.36 7.27
N LEU A 69 2.48 10.30 8.52
CA LEU A 69 2.88 9.05 9.17
C LEU A 69 1.65 8.16 9.34
N PHE A 70 1.68 6.99 8.72
CA PHE A 70 0.61 6.00 8.89
C PHE A 70 0.92 5.05 10.06
N GLY A 71 2.21 4.83 10.39
CA GLY A 71 2.58 4.07 11.58
C GLY A 71 4.08 3.75 11.71
N LYS A 72 4.47 3.31 12.92
CA LYS A 72 5.83 2.85 13.28
C LYS A 72 5.77 1.44 13.86
N PHE A 73 6.72 0.59 13.49
CA PHE A 73 6.76 -0.84 13.85
C PHE A 73 8.16 -1.25 14.28
N PHE A 74 8.27 -2.41 14.96
CA PHE A 74 9.54 -3.00 15.38
C PHE A 74 10.42 -2.02 16.16
N ALA A 75 9.91 -1.50 17.28
CA ALA A 75 10.62 -0.52 18.11
C ALA A 75 11.07 0.73 17.32
N ASN A 76 10.18 1.28 16.48
CA ASN A 76 10.42 2.46 15.64
C ASN A 76 11.45 2.27 14.51
N ARG A 77 11.90 1.05 14.25
CA ARG A 77 12.83 0.76 13.15
C ARG A 77 12.18 0.78 11.79
N LEU A 78 10.88 0.47 11.70
CA LEU A 78 10.14 0.56 10.45
C LEU A 78 9.14 1.71 10.55
N ALA A 79 9.16 2.62 9.58
CA ALA A 79 8.18 3.68 9.47
C ALA A 79 7.60 3.71 8.05
N PHE A 80 6.31 4.00 7.94
CA PHE A 80 5.68 4.21 6.65
C PHE A 80 4.85 5.48 6.61
N PHE A 81 4.93 6.15 5.47
CA PHE A 81 4.26 7.42 5.23
C PHE A 81 3.41 7.29 3.98
N ILE A 82 2.14 7.71 4.07
CA ILE A 82 1.20 7.68 2.96
C ILE A 82 0.80 9.11 2.64
N VAL A 83 1.21 9.58 1.47
CA VAL A 83 0.84 10.89 0.96
C VAL A 83 -0.27 10.71 -0.09
N LYS A 84 -1.44 11.28 0.20
CA LYS A 84 -2.58 11.32 -0.73
C LYS A 84 -2.41 12.48 -1.70
N SER A 85 -2.72 12.26 -2.97
CA SER A 85 -2.66 13.27 -4.04
C SER A 85 -1.34 14.07 -4.09
N PRO A 86 -0.17 13.39 -4.10
CA PRO A 86 1.11 14.07 -4.22
C PRO A 86 1.21 14.86 -5.54
N THR A 87 2.05 15.89 -5.57
CA THR A 87 2.29 16.69 -6.78
C THR A 87 3.25 16.01 -7.76
N ASN A 88 3.92 14.94 -7.34
CA ASN A 88 4.91 14.22 -8.13
C ASN A 88 4.26 13.60 -9.38
N LYS A 89 5.03 13.62 -10.48
CA LYS A 89 4.69 12.97 -11.74
C LYS A 89 5.75 11.95 -12.09
N ILE A 90 5.34 10.76 -12.52
CA ILE A 90 6.21 9.71 -13.06
C ILE A 90 5.91 9.59 -14.55
N HIS A 91 6.89 9.94 -15.40
CA HIS A 91 6.71 9.98 -16.87
C HIS A 91 5.43 10.74 -17.31
N ASN A 92 5.20 11.91 -16.71
CA ASN A 92 4.00 12.77 -16.86
C ASN A 92 2.68 12.19 -16.32
N ALA A 93 2.65 10.98 -15.80
CA ALA A 93 1.47 10.47 -15.07
C ALA A 93 1.47 11.00 -13.64
N ARG A 94 0.33 11.54 -13.21
CA ARG A 94 0.13 11.99 -11.84
C ARG A 94 0.03 10.77 -10.90
N ALA A 95 0.68 10.88 -9.75
CA ALA A 95 0.49 9.92 -8.68
C ALA A 95 -0.75 10.27 -7.84
N SER A 96 -1.65 9.30 -7.67
CA SER A 96 -2.80 9.42 -6.77
C SER A 96 -2.40 9.17 -5.32
N THR A 97 -1.38 8.33 -5.10
CA THR A 97 -0.83 8.05 -3.77
C THR A 97 0.66 7.74 -3.87
N LEU A 98 1.42 8.22 -2.89
CA LEU A 98 2.81 7.86 -2.66
C LEU A 98 2.94 7.22 -1.28
N THR A 99 3.48 6.01 -1.25
CA THR A 99 3.89 5.34 0.00
C THR A 99 5.40 5.29 0.08
N MET A 100 5.95 5.74 1.20
CA MET A 100 7.39 5.71 1.49
C MET A 100 7.65 4.75 2.65
N TYR A 101 8.57 3.82 2.46
CA TYR A 101 8.96 2.85 3.47
C TYR A 101 10.38 3.17 3.95
N TYR A 102 10.49 3.42 5.25
CA TYR A 102 11.75 3.72 5.92
C TYR A 102 12.14 2.57 6.86
N LEU A 103 13.39 2.13 6.78
CA LEU A 103 14.01 1.17 7.70
C LEU A 103 15.20 1.85 8.38
N ASP A 104 15.21 1.87 9.71
CA ASP A 104 16.21 2.53 10.54
C ASP A 104 16.44 4.00 10.15
N GLY A 105 15.36 4.67 9.72
CA GLY A 105 15.42 6.06 9.25
C GLY A 105 15.90 6.25 7.81
N HIS A 106 16.23 5.17 7.10
CA HIS A 106 16.64 5.19 5.69
C HIS A 106 15.49 4.83 4.76
N LEU A 107 15.28 5.63 3.71
CA LEU A 107 14.31 5.32 2.67
C LEU A 107 14.72 4.03 1.94
N GLY A 108 13.94 2.96 2.05
CA GLY A 108 14.22 1.69 1.39
C GLY A 108 13.36 1.44 0.15
N GLN A 109 12.13 1.96 0.13
CA GLN A 109 11.20 1.72 -0.98
C GLN A 109 10.23 2.88 -1.17
N LEU A 110 9.96 3.18 -2.43
CA LEU A 110 8.91 4.09 -2.88
C LEU A 110 7.87 3.30 -3.66
N ARG A 111 6.59 3.53 -3.36
CA ARG A 111 5.47 2.97 -4.11
C ARG A 111 4.55 4.09 -4.57
N TYR A 112 4.38 4.20 -5.89
CA TYR A 112 3.44 5.12 -6.51
C TYR A 112 2.23 4.34 -7.01
N ASN A 113 1.03 4.84 -6.70
CA ASN A 113 -0.17 4.50 -7.44
C ASN A 113 -0.39 5.62 -8.47
N LEU A 114 -0.41 5.27 -9.75
CA LEU A 114 -0.51 6.23 -10.85
C LEU A 114 -1.94 6.26 -11.40
N GLU A 115 -2.38 7.44 -11.81
CA GLU A 115 -3.71 7.62 -12.45
C GLU A 115 -3.75 7.08 -13.88
N GLN A 116 -2.59 6.87 -14.50
CA GLN A 116 -2.47 6.46 -15.90
C GLN A 116 -1.40 5.40 -16.06
N ASN A 117 -1.59 4.51 -17.04
CA ASN A 117 -0.60 3.50 -17.38
C ASN A 117 0.62 4.16 -18.06
N VAL A 118 1.83 3.87 -17.57
CA VAL A 118 3.10 4.40 -18.09
C VAL A 118 4.03 3.30 -18.61
N VAL A 119 3.55 2.07 -18.75
CA VAL A 119 4.37 0.90 -19.07
C VAL A 119 5.15 1.07 -20.36
N ASN A 120 4.53 1.58 -21.42
CA ASN A 120 5.23 1.82 -22.69
C ASN A 120 6.36 2.83 -22.52
N LYS A 121 6.18 3.87 -21.71
CA LYS A 121 7.24 4.86 -21.42
C LYS A 121 8.40 4.22 -20.66
N LEU A 122 8.11 3.34 -19.69
CA LEU A 122 9.12 2.59 -18.94
C LEU A 122 9.90 1.63 -19.85
N ILE A 123 9.22 0.91 -20.74
CA ILE A 123 9.85 0.03 -21.74
C ILE A 123 10.81 0.82 -22.62
N ASN A 124 10.37 1.95 -23.17
CA ASN A 124 11.21 2.79 -24.03
C ASN A 124 12.38 3.47 -23.27
N THR A 125 12.25 3.69 -21.95
CA THR A 125 13.29 4.34 -21.13
C THR A 125 14.34 3.36 -20.63
N HIS A 126 13.92 2.19 -20.15
CA HIS A 126 14.80 1.25 -19.43
C HIS A 126 15.15 0.01 -20.25
N GLY A 127 14.52 -0.18 -21.41
CA GLY A 127 14.81 -1.29 -22.30
C GLY A 127 14.40 -2.64 -21.69
N SER A 128 15.33 -3.58 -21.65
CA SER A 128 15.09 -4.98 -21.27
C SER A 128 14.44 -5.14 -19.90
N PHE A 129 13.45 -6.02 -19.83
CA PHE A 129 12.66 -6.29 -18.63
C PHE A 129 12.30 -7.76 -18.50
N ARG A 130 11.85 -8.12 -17.30
CA ARG A 130 11.19 -9.40 -17.01
C ARG A 130 9.70 -9.16 -16.81
N ILE A 131 8.85 -10.06 -17.32
CA ILE A 131 7.40 -9.97 -17.18
C ILE A 131 6.82 -11.28 -16.65
N VAL A 132 5.85 -11.17 -15.74
CA VAL A 132 5.10 -12.29 -15.18
C VAL A 132 3.61 -12.00 -15.30
N GLY A 133 2.85 -12.96 -15.82
CA GLY A 133 1.38 -12.92 -15.86
C GLY A 133 0.79 -13.61 -14.64
N TYR A 134 -0.20 -12.99 -14.00
CA TYR A 134 -0.81 -13.51 -12.77
C TYR A 134 -2.02 -14.43 -13.01
N ASP A 135 -2.46 -14.57 -14.27
CA ASP A 135 -3.49 -15.53 -14.67
C ASP A 135 -3.11 -16.29 -15.95
N SER A 136 -3.89 -17.31 -16.28
CA SER A 136 -3.65 -18.19 -17.43
C SER A 136 -3.66 -17.45 -18.77
N LEU A 137 -4.50 -16.42 -18.90
CA LEU A 137 -4.56 -15.59 -20.11
C LEU A 137 -3.26 -14.81 -20.31
N ASN A 138 -2.79 -14.09 -19.27
CA ASN A 138 -1.56 -13.31 -19.36
C ASN A 138 -0.34 -14.22 -19.54
N GLN A 139 -0.33 -15.39 -18.88
CA GLN A 139 0.73 -16.39 -19.07
C GLN A 139 0.79 -16.89 -20.52
N ALA A 140 -0.35 -17.22 -21.12
CA ALA A 140 -0.42 -17.65 -22.52
C ALA A 140 0.05 -16.55 -23.49
N LEU A 141 -0.36 -15.30 -23.27
CA LEU A 141 0.06 -14.14 -24.06
C LEU A 141 1.58 -13.87 -23.95
N ILE A 142 2.16 -14.06 -22.76
CA ILE A 142 3.61 -13.88 -22.55
C ILE A 142 4.40 -14.99 -23.26
N GLN A 143 3.87 -16.21 -23.29
CA GLN A 143 4.51 -17.36 -23.93
C GLN A 143 4.42 -17.34 -25.46
N SER A 144 3.35 -16.75 -26.03
CA SER A 144 3.06 -16.88 -27.46
C SER A 144 4.06 -16.17 -28.39
N ARG A 145 4.77 -15.12 -27.91
CA ARG A 145 5.67 -14.21 -28.65
C ARG A 145 5.03 -13.56 -29.91
N PRO A 146 5.26 -12.27 -30.20
CA PRO A 146 6.00 -11.28 -29.41
C PRO A 146 5.11 -10.59 -28.35
N VAL A 147 5.67 -10.37 -27.16
CA VAL A 147 5.00 -9.67 -26.04
C VAL A 147 5.06 -8.14 -26.18
N VAL A 148 6.05 -7.67 -26.94
CA VAL A 148 6.25 -6.26 -27.28
C VAL A 148 6.19 -6.13 -28.80
N THR A 149 5.43 -5.16 -29.28
CA THR A 149 5.39 -4.76 -30.69
C THR A 149 6.16 -3.46 -30.86
N PHE A 150 6.81 -3.29 -32.01
CA PHE A 150 7.50 -2.05 -32.36
C PHE A 150 6.64 -1.29 -33.37
N THR A 151 6.21 -0.09 -32.98
CA THR A 151 5.43 0.85 -33.79
C THR A 151 6.29 2.06 -34.16
N SER A 152 5.76 2.98 -34.96
CA SER A 152 6.44 4.26 -35.26
C SER A 152 6.63 5.13 -34.02
N SER A 153 5.85 4.91 -32.95
CA SER A 153 5.94 5.59 -31.65
C SER A 153 6.87 4.91 -30.65
N GLY A 154 7.44 3.75 -30.98
CA GLY A 154 8.40 3.02 -30.15
C GLY A 154 7.93 1.60 -29.80
N ALA A 155 8.45 1.08 -28.69
CA ALA A 155 8.06 -0.23 -28.16
C ALA A 155 6.76 -0.13 -27.36
N GLU A 156 5.80 -0.99 -27.68
CA GLU A 156 4.49 -1.08 -27.02
C GLU A 156 4.25 -2.49 -26.49
N LEU A 157 3.80 -2.58 -25.24
CA LEU A 157 3.39 -3.86 -24.67
C LEU A 157 2.09 -4.34 -25.32
N ASN A 158 1.93 -5.66 -25.50
CA ASN A 158 0.69 -6.24 -25.98
C ASN A 158 -0.52 -5.71 -25.17
N PRO A 159 -1.48 -5.00 -25.81
CA PRO A 159 -2.59 -4.33 -25.12
C PRO A 159 -3.60 -5.31 -24.52
N GLN A 160 -3.53 -6.60 -24.88
CA GLN A 160 -4.39 -7.64 -24.31
C GLN A 160 -3.94 -8.08 -22.91
N LEU A 161 -2.73 -7.71 -22.48
CA LEU A 161 -2.26 -7.96 -21.12
C LEU A 161 -2.98 -7.03 -20.14
N ASN A 162 -3.57 -7.62 -19.10
CA ASN A 162 -4.42 -6.89 -18.15
C ASN A 162 -4.15 -7.24 -16.67
N ASN A 163 -3.33 -8.25 -16.40
CA ASN A 163 -3.00 -8.72 -15.06
C ASN A 163 -1.57 -9.28 -15.01
N TYR A 164 -0.62 -8.39 -14.78
CA TYR A 164 0.80 -8.70 -14.91
C TYR A 164 1.68 -7.81 -14.04
N GLU A 165 2.93 -8.24 -13.91
CA GLU A 165 4.02 -7.49 -13.32
C GLU A 165 5.19 -7.40 -14.28
N ILE A 166 5.76 -6.21 -14.43
CA ILE A 166 7.02 -5.98 -15.13
C ILE A 166 8.09 -5.53 -14.15
N LYS A 167 9.29 -6.04 -14.36
CA LYS A 167 10.45 -5.80 -13.53
C LYS A 167 11.65 -5.35 -14.37
N TRP A 168 12.26 -4.24 -13.95
CA TRP A 168 13.56 -3.79 -14.44
C TRP A 168 14.58 -3.86 -13.31
N ASP A 169 15.70 -4.52 -13.57
CA ASP A 169 16.84 -4.53 -12.68
C ASP A 169 17.86 -3.50 -13.19
N LEU A 170 18.01 -2.41 -12.44
CA LEU A 170 18.97 -1.34 -12.71
C LEU A 170 20.22 -1.55 -11.84
N VAL A 171 21.30 -0.83 -12.14
CA VAL A 171 22.59 -0.98 -11.44
C VAL A 171 22.45 -0.74 -9.92
N TYR A 172 21.66 0.26 -9.52
CA TYR A 172 21.51 0.67 -8.12
C TYR A 172 20.08 0.59 -7.59
N ALA A 173 19.14 0.06 -8.39
CA ALA A 173 17.72 0.09 -8.06
C ALA A 173 16.95 -0.99 -8.80
N GLN A 174 15.70 -1.20 -8.39
CA GLN A 174 14.76 -2.08 -9.07
C GLN A 174 13.44 -1.36 -9.25
N ILE A 175 12.88 -1.46 -10.45
CA ILE A 175 11.54 -0.95 -10.77
C ILE A 175 10.61 -2.13 -10.88
N LEU A 176 9.52 -2.09 -10.13
CA LEU A 176 8.42 -3.05 -10.18
C LEU A 176 7.15 -2.31 -10.63
N TYR A 177 6.57 -2.72 -11.74
CA TYR A 177 5.34 -2.14 -12.28
C TYR A 177 4.24 -3.20 -12.32
N LYS A 178 3.15 -2.97 -11.59
CA LYS A 178 2.02 -3.90 -11.49
C LYS A 178 0.80 -3.31 -12.18
N VAL A 179 0.14 -4.13 -12.99
CA VAL A 179 -1.14 -3.80 -13.62
C VAL A 179 -2.14 -4.88 -13.27
N ASN A 180 -3.31 -4.49 -12.78
CA ASN A 180 -4.47 -5.35 -12.66
C ASN A 180 -5.71 -4.52 -13.00
N ILE A 181 -6.25 -4.74 -14.20
CA ILE A 181 -7.44 -4.04 -14.71
C ILE A 181 -8.72 -4.72 -14.19
N ASN A 182 -8.65 -6.00 -13.81
CA ASN A 182 -9.80 -6.79 -13.37
C ASN A 182 -10.30 -6.42 -11.96
N ASN A 183 -9.59 -5.55 -11.23
CA ASN A 183 -9.96 -5.09 -9.88
C ASN A 183 -10.61 -3.69 -9.87
N GLN A 184 -11.12 -3.20 -11.01
CA GLN A 184 -11.95 -1.99 -11.06
C GLN A 184 -13.43 -2.37 -11.14
N GLU A 185 -13.95 -2.92 -10.04
CA GLU A 185 -15.39 -3.00 -9.74
C GLU A 185 -15.65 -2.36 -8.37
#